data_AF-A0A8S8YVI5-F1
#
_entry.id   AF-A0A8S8YVI5-F1
#
_cell.length_a   1.000
_cell.length_b   1.000
_cell.length_c   1.000
_cell.angle_alpha   90.00
_cell.angle_beta   90.00
_cell.angle_gamma   90.00
#
_symmetry.space_group_name_H-M   'P 1'
#
loop_
_entity.id
_entity.type
_entity.pdbx_description
1 polymer ?
#
loop_
_entity_poly.entity_id
_entity_poly.type
_entity_poly.pdbx_seq_one_letter_code
_entity_poly.pdbx_strand_id
1 'polypeptide(L)' 'MGVDVNFTPLSVDDFSPSPGQGAIAIVARTDDDKTIEMLQRIEDPDSRLEIEAERALSDFIDSGCRFPLGLMQSLMVMK' A
#
# COMPACT_ATOMS: atom_id res chain seq x y z
N MET A 1 2.58 7.64 -15.96
CA MET A 1 3.42 8.62 -16.68
C MET A 1 3.12 8.72 -18.18
N GLY A 2 2.14 7.98 -18.73
CA GLY A 2 1.74 8.09 -20.13
C GLY A 2 2.82 7.67 -21.13
N VAL A 3 3.80 6.89 -20.68
CA VAL A 3 4.94 6.46 -21.49
C VAL A 3 4.61 5.09 -22.07
N ASP A 4 4.73 4.96 -23.39
CA ASP A 4 4.66 3.67 -24.07
C ASP A 4 6.01 2.97 -23.89
N VAL A 5 6.03 1.94 -23.07
CA VAL A 5 7.23 1.17 -22.75
C VAL A 5 6.93 -0.30 -22.96
N ASN A 6 7.86 -1.01 -23.58
CA ASN A 6 7.79 -2.46 -23.66
C ASN A 6 8.12 -3.02 -22.27
N PHE A 7 7.15 -3.68 -21.63
CA PHE A 7 7.34 -4.29 -20.31
C PHE A 7 6.76 -5.70 -20.28
N THR A 8 7.28 -6.52 -19.38
CA THR A 8 6.73 -7.84 -19.06
C THR A 8 6.45 -7.89 -17.56
N PRO A 9 5.22 -8.20 -17.12
CA PRO A 9 4.91 -8.31 -15.71
C PRO A 9 5.68 -9.49 -15.09
N LEU A 10 6.22 -9.28 -13.88
CA LEU A 10 6.85 -10.33 -13.10
C LEU A 10 5.81 -11.09 -12.28
N SER A 11 6.03 -12.39 -12.09
CA SER A 11 5.19 -13.21 -11.22
C SER A 11 5.32 -12.73 -9.77
N VAL A 12 4.19 -12.56 -9.09
CA VAL A 12 4.15 -12.18 -7.68
C VAL A 12 4.63 -13.30 -6.75
N ASP A 13 4.56 -14.56 -7.21
CA ASP A 13 5.07 -15.71 -6.47
C ASP A 13 6.61 -15.75 -6.44
N ASP A 14 7.24 -15.33 -7.55
CA ASP A 14 8.70 -15.31 -7.69
C ASP A 14 9.31 -13.96 -7.25
N PHE A 15 8.55 -12.88 -7.41
CA PHE A 15 8.97 -11.50 -7.14
C PHE A 15 7.91 -10.79 -6.31
N SER A 16 7.88 -11.11 -5.01
CA SER A 16 6.98 -10.42 -4.09
C SER A 16 7.28 -8.91 -4.09
N PRO A 17 6.25 -8.06 -4.23
CA PRO A 17 6.39 -6.61 -4.18
C PRO A 17 6.86 -6.14 -2.80
N SER A 18 7.39 -4.91 -2.76
CA SER A 18 7.65 -4.24 -1.48
C SER A 18 6.34 -3.85 -0.79
N PRO A 19 6.29 -3.83 0.55
CA PRO A 19 5.13 -3.33 1.29
C PRO A 19 4.71 -1.95 0.78
N GLY A 20 3.43 -1.79 0.45
CA GLY A 20 2.83 -0.59 -0.08
C GLY A 20 3.16 -0.23 -1.52
N GLN A 21 3.70 -1.16 -2.31
CA GLN A 21 3.99 -0.91 -3.71
C GLN A 21 2.70 -0.62 -4.50
N GLY A 22 2.68 0.51 -5.21
CA GLY A 22 1.56 0.91 -6.05
C GLY A 22 0.48 1.74 -5.34
N ALA A 23 0.51 1.83 -4.01
CA ALA A 23 -0.38 2.70 -3.25
C ALA A 23 0.15 4.14 -3.18
N ILE A 24 -0.77 5.11 -3.20
CA ILE A 24 -0.48 6.53 -2.99
C ILE A 24 -1.17 6.95 -1.70
N ALA A 25 -0.37 7.33 -0.69
CA ALA A 25 -0.87 7.88 0.56
C ALA A 25 -0.84 9.42 0.53
N ILE A 26 -1.93 10.04 0.98
CA ILE A 26 -2.01 11.48 1.21
C ILE A 26 -2.09 11.69 2.72
N VAL A 27 -1.24 12.58 3.24
CA VAL A 27 -1.18 12.91 4.67
C VAL A 27 -1.69 14.31 4.91
N ALA A 28 -2.41 14.49 6.01
CA ALA A 28 -2.88 15.78 6.50
C ALA A 28 -2.45 15.96 7.96
N ARG A 29 -2.52 17.20 8.45
CA ARG A 29 -2.38 17.44 9.90
C ARG A 29 -3.59 16.86 10.63
N THR A 30 -3.36 16.36 11.84
CA THR A 30 -4.37 15.69 12.66
C THR A 30 -5.47 16.64 13.16
N ASP A 31 -5.24 17.94 13.15
CA ASP A 31 -6.16 18.99 13.60
C ASP A 31 -6.87 19.72 12.42
N ASP A 32 -6.69 19.25 11.19
CA ASP A 32 -7.26 19.86 9.98
C ASP A 32 -8.48 19.05 9.50
N ASP A 33 -9.55 19.08 10.29
CA ASP A 33 -10.78 18.29 10.07
C ASP A 33 -11.37 18.48 8.67
N LYS A 34 -11.32 19.71 8.15
CA LYS A 34 -11.81 20.04 6.82
C LYS A 34 -11.05 19.30 5.72
N THR A 35 -9.73 19.21 5.86
CA THR A 35 -8.90 18.48 4.89
C THR A 35 -9.12 16.97 5.04
N ILE A 36 -9.24 16.47 6.27
CA ILE A 36 -9.51 15.05 6.53
C ILE A 36 -10.84 14.63 5.88
N GLU A 37 -11.91 15.41 6.04
CA GLU A 37 -13.21 15.09 5.44
C GLU A 37 -13.16 15.05 3.90
N MET A 38 -12.35 15.92 3.27
CA MET A 38 -12.15 15.88 1.83
C MET A 38 -11.36 14.64 1.38
N LEU A 39 -10.31 14.28 2.13
CA LEU A 39 -9.47 13.13 1.81
C LEU A 39 -10.23 11.81 1.96
N GLN A 40 -11.13 11.69 2.94
CA GLN A 40 -11.98 10.51 3.12
C GLN A 40 -12.87 10.22 1.90
N ARG A 41 -13.24 11.24 1.11
CA ARG A 41 -14.09 11.05 -0.08
C ARG A 41 -13.36 10.45 -1.27
N ILE A 42 -12.03 10.55 -1.30
CA ILE A 42 -11.17 10.01 -2.37
C ILE A 42 -10.37 8.79 -1.90
N GLU A 43 -10.52 8.41 -0.64
CA GLU A 43 -9.88 7.23 -0.07
C GLU A 43 -10.54 5.96 -0.63
N ASP A 44 -9.71 5.00 -1.00
CA ASP A 44 -10.15 3.64 -1.32
C ASP A 44 -10.03 2.77 -0.06
N PRO A 45 -11.15 2.31 0.52
CA PRO A 45 -11.13 1.60 1.79
C PRO A 45 -10.45 0.23 1.71
N ASP A 46 -10.50 -0.43 0.56
CA ASP A 46 -9.86 -1.73 0.36
C ASP A 46 -8.33 -1.56 0.35
N SER A 47 -7.81 -0.60 -0.44
CA SER A 47 -6.39 -0.24 -0.43
C SER A 47 -5.93 0.20 0.97
N ARG A 48 -6.76 0.94 1.71
CA ARG A 48 -6.45 1.38 3.07
C ARG A 48 -6.22 0.19 4.01
N LEU A 49 -7.10 -0.81 3.95
CA LEU A 49 -7.01 -2.01 4.77
C LEU A 49 -5.78 -2.86 4.41
N GLU A 50 -5.51 -3.06 3.12
CA GLU A 50 -4.33 -3.81 2.65
C GLU A 50 -3.03 -3.17 3.15
N ILE A 51 -2.91 -1.85 3.01
CA ILE A 51 -1.72 -1.10 3.44
C ILE A 51 -1.56 -1.11 4.96
N GLU A 52 -2.64 -0.96 5.72
CA GLU A 52 -2.56 -1.02 7.19
C GLU A 52 -2.12 -2.42 7.67
N ALA A 53 -2.59 -3.49 7.02
CA ALA A 53 -2.16 -4.85 7.33
C ALA A 53 -0.67 -5.06 7.02
N GLU A 54 -0.19 -4.62 5.85
CA GLU A 54 1.23 -4.71 5.48
C GLU A 54 2.12 -3.91 6.43
N ARG A 55 1.69 -2.70 6.82
CA ARG A 55 2.42 -1.86 7.76
C ARG A 55 2.46 -2.46 9.16
N ALA A 56 1.35 -2.98 9.66
CA ALA A 56 1.31 -3.63 10.98
C ALA A 56 2.26 -4.84 11.04
N LEU A 57 2.34 -5.62 9.97
CA LEU A 57 3.26 -6.75 9.87
C LEU A 57 4.72 -6.29 9.77
N SER A 58 5.00 -5.26 8.98
CA SER A 58 6.34 -4.65 8.89
C SER A 58 6.81 -4.09 10.23
N ASP A 59 5.93 -3.38 10.95
CA ASP A 59 6.22 -2.81 12.27
C ASP A 59 6.47 -3.92 13.31
N PHE A 60 5.72 -5.04 13.22
CA PHE A 60 5.92 -6.20 14.09
C PHE A 60 7.29 -6.89 13.89
N ILE A 61 7.78 -6.95 12.65
CA ILE A 61 9.04 -7.62 12.31
C ILE A 61 10.26 -6.68 12.54
N ASP A 62 10.03 -5.42 12.93
CA ASP A 62 11.05 -4.35 12.99
C ASP A 62 11.86 -4.26 11.68
N SER A 63 11.16 -4.48 10.56
CA SER A 63 11.77 -4.44 9.25
C SER A 63 11.89 -2.98 8.82
N GLY A 64 13.00 -2.34 9.19
CA GLY A 64 13.41 -1.10 8.54
C GLY A 64 13.59 -1.29 7.03
N CYS A 65 13.70 -0.19 6.26
CA CYS A 65 13.77 -0.18 4.78
C CYS A 65 14.93 -0.99 4.13
N ARG A 66 15.77 -1.68 4.91
CA ARG A 66 16.90 -2.51 4.42
C ARG A 66 16.72 -4.00 4.69
N PHE A 67 15.58 -4.40 5.27
CA PHE A 67 15.29 -5.80 5.52
C PHE A 67 14.66 -6.43 4.27
N PRO A 68 15.12 -7.60 3.80
CA PRO A 68 14.60 -8.24 2.59
C PRO A 68 13.24 -8.88 2.88
N LEU A 69 12.19 -8.07 2.95
CA LEU A 69 10.80 -8.51 3.00
C LEU A 69 10.07 -8.02 1.75
N GLY A 70 9.52 -8.98 1.01
CA GLY A 70 8.41 -8.72 0.11
C GLY A 70 7.11 -9.03 0.85
N LEU A 71 6.14 -8.14 0.77
CA LEU A 71 4.80 -8.35 1.31
C LEU A 71 3.81 -7.91 0.24
N MET A 72 2.88 -8.80 -0.07
CA MET A 72 1.72 -8.54 -0.89
C MET A 72 0.50 -9.06 -0.14
N GLN A 73 -0.32 -8.16 0.36
CA GLN A 73 -1.64 -8.49 0.86
C GLN A 73 -2.64 -8.16 -0.24
N SER A 74 -3.21 -9.18 -0.88
CA SER A 74 -4.43 -9.03 -1.66
C SER A 74 -5.60 -9.43 -0.75
N LEU A 75 -6.53 -8.51 -0.51
CA LEU A 75 -7.69 -8.74 0.32
C LEU A 75 -8.62 -9.77 -0.35
N MET A 76 -8.43 -11.04 -0.04
CA MET A 76 -9.38 -12.09 -0.42
C MET A 76 -10.51 -12.11 0.62
N VAL A 77 -11.50 -11.23 0.44
CA VAL A 77 -12.77 -11.33 1.18
C VAL A 77 -13.44 -12.64 0.76
N MET A 78 -13.28 -13.68 1.58
CA MET A 78 -14.13 -14.88 1.51
C MET A 78 -15.57 -14.42 1.77
N LYS A 79 -16.32 -14.23 0.67
CA LYS A 79 -17.76 -14.05 0.70
C LYS A 79 -18.45 -15.40 0.79
#